data_AF-A0A9D7W3S7-F1
#
_entry.id   AF-A0A9D7W3S7-F1
#
_cell.length_a   1.000
_cell.length_b   1.000
_cell.length_c   1.000
_cell.angle_alpha   90.00
_cell.angle_beta   90.00
_cell.angle_gamma   90.00
#
_symmetry.space_group_name_H-M   'P 1'
#
loop_
_entity.id
_entity.type
_entity.pdbx_description
1 polymer ?
#
loop_
_entity_poly.entity_id
_entity_poly.type
_entity_poly.pdbx_seq_one_letter_code
_entity_poly.pdbx_strand_id
1 'polypeptide(L)'
;MIHHSYRGEFAIRDKQWKLVMGSAKKRKQELYDLSNDPGETHNLLETQSERAVALQQKLTRIIRSGRSTQGNPVPNDTPYWDDLFWMTEAEYQQPDMAVKSIEKKTKIHRLASTRRSVFDAFSYINRLPDTPYDEESSEEFSGRIFGRLANQEGRILLKSPPGMSNLAYEGFKTFIQYEGDTSVGNCAACHTLPDFTDGKSHSVQPGMAKVPTTSLRNLNKSSQALREIINQKINYANIKQKGDTPKISDLYSTIRLDQNDVTALVTFIKLLQDVPEQTFRQLILDSEVFDPSGTPE
;
A
#
# COMPACT_ATOMS: atom_id res chain seq x y z
N MET A 1 8.69 -15.80 -13.05
CA MET A 1 9.61 -16.94 -13.23
C MET A 1 10.81 -16.47 -14.04
N ILE A 2 12.03 -16.89 -13.69
CA ILE A 2 13.22 -16.65 -14.51
C ILE A 2 13.49 -17.90 -15.35
N HIS A 3 13.79 -17.69 -16.61
CA HIS A 3 14.24 -18.71 -17.54
C HIS A 3 15.69 -18.41 -17.93
N HIS A 4 16.42 -19.46 -18.23
CA HIS A 4 17.76 -19.36 -18.83
C HIS A 4 17.78 -20.22 -20.10
N SER A 5 18.47 -19.76 -21.13
CA SER A 5 18.79 -20.60 -22.28
C SER A 5 19.95 -21.53 -21.95
N TYR A 6 20.17 -22.58 -22.77
CA TYR A 6 21.36 -23.43 -22.69
C TYR A 6 22.68 -22.62 -22.76
N ARG A 7 22.65 -21.42 -23.33
CA ARG A 7 23.79 -20.51 -23.47
C ARG A 7 23.90 -19.47 -22.36
N GLY A 8 23.05 -19.54 -21.32
CA GLY A 8 23.07 -18.61 -20.19
C GLY A 8 22.26 -17.32 -20.38
N GLU A 9 21.50 -17.19 -21.47
CA GLU A 9 20.72 -15.98 -21.73
C GLU A 9 19.49 -15.94 -20.81
N PHE A 10 19.29 -14.82 -20.11
CA PHE A 10 18.18 -14.67 -19.17
C PHE A 10 16.89 -14.21 -19.86
N ALA A 11 15.78 -14.73 -19.36
CA ALA A 11 14.46 -14.20 -19.62
C ALA A 11 13.64 -14.17 -18.34
N ILE A 12 12.73 -13.21 -18.23
CA ILE A 12 11.75 -13.14 -17.15
C ILE A 12 10.34 -13.29 -17.73
N ARG A 13 9.56 -14.17 -17.12
CA ARG A 13 8.14 -14.31 -17.37
C ARG A 13 7.33 -13.83 -16.18
N ASP A 14 6.35 -12.98 -16.44
CA ASP A 14 5.36 -12.53 -15.47
C ASP A 14 3.95 -12.65 -16.06
N LYS A 15 3.16 -13.59 -15.54
CA LYS A 15 1.87 -14.00 -16.10
C LYS A 15 1.99 -14.31 -17.61
N GLN A 16 1.38 -13.49 -18.47
CA GLN A 16 1.39 -13.61 -19.93
C GLN A 16 2.62 -12.97 -20.59
N TRP A 17 3.33 -12.09 -19.91
CA TRP A 17 4.44 -11.34 -20.52
C TRP A 17 5.76 -12.07 -20.33
N LYS A 18 6.56 -12.14 -21.39
CA LYS A 18 7.91 -12.67 -21.34
C LYS A 18 8.88 -11.66 -21.96
N LEU A 19 9.87 -11.25 -21.18
CA LEU A 19 11.01 -10.45 -21.65
C LEU A 19 12.24 -11.33 -21.75
N VAL A 20 12.81 -11.42 -22.94
CA VAL A 20 14.09 -12.07 -23.24
C VAL A 20 15.16 -11.00 -23.30
N MET A 21 16.26 -11.16 -22.56
CA MET A 21 17.35 -10.19 -22.54
C MET A 21 18.37 -10.45 -23.66
N GLY A 22 18.47 -11.69 -24.14
CA GLY A 22 19.49 -12.11 -25.10
C GLY A 22 20.88 -12.24 -24.47
N SER A 23 21.89 -12.51 -25.31
CA SER A 23 23.29 -12.68 -24.89
C SER A 23 24.07 -11.37 -24.90
N ALA A 24 25.16 -11.31 -24.12
CA ALA A 24 26.10 -10.18 -24.08
C ALA A 24 26.60 -9.73 -25.46
N LYS A 25 26.71 -10.67 -26.42
CA LYS A 25 27.17 -10.41 -27.79
C LYS A 25 26.14 -9.68 -28.65
N LYS A 26 24.86 -10.02 -28.50
CA LYS A 26 23.78 -9.47 -29.34
C LYS A 26 23.07 -8.30 -28.67
N ARG A 27 22.99 -8.30 -27.33
CA ARG A 27 22.28 -7.31 -26.49
C ARG A 27 20.88 -6.99 -27.01
N LYS A 28 20.23 -8.00 -27.61
CA LYS A 28 18.94 -7.85 -28.29
C LYS A 28 17.85 -8.30 -27.34
N GLN A 29 17.11 -7.33 -26.82
CA GLN A 29 15.93 -7.58 -25.99
C GLN A 29 14.72 -7.88 -26.88
N GLU A 30 13.84 -8.76 -26.41
CA GLU A 30 12.63 -9.15 -27.12
C GLU A 30 11.49 -9.32 -26.10
N LEU A 31 10.32 -8.75 -26.39
CA LEU A 31 9.14 -8.80 -25.52
C LEU A 31 8.00 -9.52 -26.23
N TYR A 32 7.39 -10.50 -25.55
CA TYR A 32 6.31 -11.31 -26.10
C TYR A 32 5.10 -11.33 -25.18
N ASP A 33 3.92 -11.36 -25.79
CA ASP A 33 2.63 -11.64 -25.12
C ASP A 33 2.25 -13.11 -25.35
N LEU A 34 2.57 -13.97 -24.40
CA LEU A 34 2.33 -15.41 -24.50
C LEU A 34 0.83 -15.79 -24.48
N SER A 35 -0.06 -14.86 -24.15
CA SER A 35 -1.51 -15.12 -24.24
C SER A 35 -2.01 -15.11 -25.69
N ASN A 36 -1.45 -14.21 -26.51
CA ASN A 36 -1.83 -14.01 -27.90
C ASN A 36 -0.84 -14.68 -28.87
N ASP A 37 0.42 -14.82 -28.46
CA ASP A 37 1.51 -15.39 -29.24
C ASP A 37 2.36 -16.36 -28.38
N PRO A 38 1.84 -17.57 -28.10
CA PRO A 38 2.58 -18.59 -27.35
C PRO A 38 3.88 -19.06 -28.03
N GLY A 39 3.99 -18.83 -29.35
CA GLY A 39 5.14 -19.22 -30.17
C GLY A 39 6.28 -18.19 -30.19
N GLU A 40 6.14 -17.05 -29.53
CA GLU A 40 7.17 -15.98 -29.46
C GLU A 40 7.59 -15.49 -30.87
N THR A 41 6.62 -15.30 -31.75
CA THR A 41 6.80 -14.90 -33.16
C THR A 41 6.75 -13.39 -33.39
N HIS A 42 6.06 -12.64 -32.53
CA HIS A 42 5.82 -11.20 -32.67
C HIS A 42 6.49 -10.42 -31.53
N ASN A 43 7.61 -9.76 -31.83
CA ASN A 43 8.31 -8.92 -30.85
C ASN A 43 7.58 -7.57 -30.65
N LEU A 44 7.15 -7.31 -29.41
CA LEU A 44 6.39 -6.12 -29.02
C LEU A 44 7.26 -5.04 -28.35
N LEU A 45 8.59 -5.21 -28.28
CA LEU A 45 9.47 -4.34 -27.51
C LEU A 45 9.33 -2.85 -27.89
N GLU A 46 9.29 -2.53 -29.19
CA GLU A 46 9.19 -1.15 -29.68
C GLU A 46 7.83 -0.52 -29.35
N THR A 47 6.77 -1.32 -29.34
CA THR A 47 5.39 -0.86 -29.09
C THR A 47 5.01 -0.82 -27.61
N GLN A 48 5.73 -1.57 -26.75
CA GLN A 48 5.42 -1.74 -25.33
C GLN A 48 6.68 -1.61 -24.45
N SER A 49 7.48 -0.58 -24.72
CA SER A 49 8.73 -0.30 -24.02
C SER A 49 8.56 -0.16 -22.49
N GLU A 50 7.47 0.46 -22.02
CA GLU A 50 7.19 0.59 -20.58
C GLU A 50 7.08 -0.75 -19.86
N ARG A 51 6.43 -1.75 -20.48
CA ARG A 51 6.33 -3.11 -19.92
C ARG A 51 7.68 -3.82 -19.92
N ALA A 52 8.48 -3.63 -20.97
CA ALA A 52 9.83 -4.17 -21.00
C ALA A 52 10.70 -3.57 -19.88
N VAL A 53 10.61 -2.27 -19.63
CA VAL A 53 11.30 -1.62 -18.51
C VAL A 53 10.84 -2.20 -17.17
N ALA A 54 9.54 -2.37 -16.95
CA ALA A 54 9.01 -2.94 -15.71
C ALA A 54 9.50 -4.38 -15.47
N LEU A 55 9.52 -5.22 -16.51
CA LEU A 55 10.04 -6.59 -16.44
C LEU A 55 11.55 -6.62 -16.22
N GLN A 56 12.31 -5.76 -16.89
CA GLN A 56 13.75 -5.60 -16.68
C GLN A 56 14.04 -5.21 -15.23
N GLN A 57 13.31 -4.26 -14.66
CA GLN A 57 13.45 -3.87 -13.25
C GLN A 57 13.15 -5.04 -12.30
N LYS A 58 12.13 -5.85 -12.60
CA LYS A 58 11.79 -7.05 -11.83
C LYS A 58 12.91 -8.10 -11.90
N LEU A 59 13.48 -8.32 -13.08
CA LEU A 59 14.64 -9.21 -13.27
C LEU A 59 15.87 -8.71 -12.51
N THR A 60 16.20 -7.44 -12.64
CA THR A 60 17.30 -6.79 -11.91
C THR A 60 17.13 -6.94 -10.40
N ARG A 61 15.91 -6.77 -9.88
CA ARG A 61 15.61 -7.00 -8.47
C ARG A 61 15.90 -8.43 -8.06
N ILE A 62 15.45 -9.42 -8.83
CA ILE A 62 15.63 -10.84 -8.50
C ILE A 62 17.11 -11.22 -8.49
N ILE A 63 17.89 -10.73 -9.45
CA ILE A 63 19.33 -10.98 -9.54
C ILE A 63 20.04 -10.36 -8.34
N ARG A 64 19.69 -9.12 -7.97
CA ARG A 64 20.28 -8.45 -6.79
C ARG A 64 19.87 -9.10 -5.48
N SER A 65 18.66 -9.64 -5.39
CA SER A 65 18.20 -10.36 -4.20
C SER A 65 18.69 -11.81 -4.13
N GLY A 66 19.34 -12.33 -5.18
CA GLY A 66 19.79 -13.71 -5.31
C GLY A 66 18.71 -14.77 -5.12
N ARG A 67 17.44 -14.40 -5.32
CA ARG A 67 16.30 -15.32 -5.23
C ARG A 67 15.06 -14.75 -5.90
N SER A 68 14.24 -15.64 -6.48
CA SER A 68 12.98 -15.30 -7.16
C SER A 68 11.74 -15.35 -6.25
N THR A 69 11.91 -15.78 -5.00
CA THR A 69 10.84 -15.99 -4.01
C THR A 69 10.93 -14.97 -2.88
N GLN A 70 9.81 -14.70 -2.20
CA GLN A 70 9.78 -13.77 -1.07
C GLN A 70 10.74 -14.18 0.08
N GLY A 71 11.43 -13.19 0.64
CA GLY A 71 12.22 -13.28 1.87
C GLY A 71 13.61 -12.65 1.69
N ASN A 72 14.50 -12.90 2.66
CA ASN A 72 15.77 -12.19 2.72
C ASN A 72 16.65 -12.41 1.48
N PRO A 73 17.34 -11.37 0.99
CA PRO A 73 18.29 -11.51 -0.10
C PRO A 73 19.39 -12.51 0.22
N VAL A 74 19.63 -13.45 -0.68
CA VAL A 74 20.74 -14.40 -0.59
C VAL A 74 21.88 -13.85 -1.43
N PRO A 75 23.13 -13.78 -0.91
CA PRO A 75 24.27 -13.42 -1.75
C PRO A 75 24.36 -14.35 -2.95
N ASN A 76 24.57 -13.81 -4.14
CA ASN A 76 24.92 -14.64 -5.29
C ASN A 76 26.28 -15.30 -5.05
N ASP A 77 26.40 -16.55 -5.49
CA ASP A 77 27.63 -17.35 -5.46
C ASP A 77 28.60 -17.01 -6.60
N THR A 78 28.23 -16.03 -7.43
CA THR A 78 28.95 -15.60 -8.63
C THR A 78 29.32 -14.10 -8.54
N PRO A 79 30.48 -13.67 -9.07
CA PRO A 79 30.80 -12.26 -9.25
C PRO A 79 29.93 -11.63 -10.36
N TYR A 80 30.09 -10.35 -10.69
CA TYR A 80 29.43 -9.77 -11.87
C TYR A 80 29.95 -10.44 -13.17
N TRP A 81 29.07 -10.70 -14.15
CA TRP A 81 29.45 -11.31 -15.44
C TRP A 81 28.77 -10.64 -16.64
N ASP A 82 29.36 -10.82 -17.83
CA ASP A 82 29.04 -10.05 -19.04
C ASP A 82 27.60 -10.18 -19.56
N ASP A 83 26.92 -11.30 -19.29
CA ASP A 83 25.53 -11.48 -19.70
C ASP A 83 24.57 -10.61 -18.89
N LEU A 84 25.00 -9.96 -17.81
CA LEU A 84 24.26 -8.93 -17.09
C LEU A 84 24.40 -7.53 -17.72
N PHE A 85 24.63 -7.46 -19.03
CA PHE A 85 24.99 -6.23 -19.76
C PHE A 85 24.03 -5.03 -19.59
N TRP A 86 22.82 -5.24 -19.06
CA TRP A 86 21.82 -4.21 -18.80
C TRP A 86 21.92 -3.57 -17.41
N MET A 87 22.85 -4.03 -16.58
CA MET A 87 23.19 -3.44 -15.29
C MET A 87 24.71 -3.35 -15.15
N THR A 88 25.19 -2.38 -14.38
CA THR A 88 26.61 -2.19 -14.09
C THR A 88 27.06 -3.08 -12.94
N GLU A 89 28.37 -3.32 -12.82
CA GLU A 89 28.94 -3.99 -11.64
C GLU A 89 28.59 -3.23 -10.35
N ALA A 90 28.55 -1.90 -10.36
CA ALA A 90 28.10 -1.11 -9.21
C ALA A 90 26.63 -1.38 -8.84
N GLU A 91 25.73 -1.50 -9.82
CA GLU A 91 24.32 -1.85 -9.61
C GLU A 91 24.12 -3.31 -9.17
N TYR A 92 25.04 -4.20 -9.57
CA TYR A 92 25.14 -5.57 -9.09
C TYR A 92 25.62 -5.63 -7.62
N GLN A 93 26.61 -4.80 -7.26
CA GLN A 93 27.27 -4.79 -5.95
C GLN A 93 26.58 -3.90 -4.88
N GLN A 94 25.71 -2.96 -5.26
CA GLN A 94 24.94 -2.11 -4.31
C GLN A 94 23.43 -2.33 -4.47
N PRO A 95 22.68 -2.72 -3.40
CA PRO A 95 22.39 -1.86 -2.24
C PRO A 95 22.00 -2.58 -0.91
N ASP A 96 22.15 -3.91 -0.79
CA ASP A 96 21.56 -4.66 0.32
C ASP A 96 22.47 -4.75 1.57
N MET A 97 23.75 -4.34 1.50
CA MET A 97 24.67 -4.44 2.65
C MET A 97 24.48 -3.33 3.70
N ALA A 98 24.22 -2.10 3.28
CA ALA A 98 23.90 -1.01 4.21
C ALA A 98 22.52 -1.22 4.87
N VAL A 99 21.58 -1.80 4.11
CA VAL A 99 20.24 -2.16 4.57
C VAL A 99 20.31 -3.36 5.52
N LYS A 100 21.01 -4.45 5.16
CA LYS A 100 21.22 -5.63 6.03
C LYS A 100 21.97 -5.33 7.32
N SER A 101 22.92 -4.39 7.35
CA SER A 101 23.63 -4.02 8.60
C SER A 101 22.68 -3.42 9.63
N ILE A 102 21.64 -2.72 9.19
CA ILE A 102 20.62 -2.13 10.05
C ILE A 102 19.55 -3.18 10.36
N GLU A 103 19.03 -3.93 9.37
CA GLU A 103 18.03 -5.00 9.54
C GLU A 103 18.53 -6.14 10.44
N LYS A 104 19.81 -6.51 10.38
CA LYS A 104 20.42 -7.54 11.24
C LYS A 104 20.61 -7.05 12.68
N LYS A 105 20.76 -5.73 12.86
CA LYS A 105 20.83 -5.07 14.17
C LYS A 105 19.44 -4.86 14.79
N THR A 106 18.40 -4.68 13.97
CA THR A 106 17.04 -4.34 14.43
C THR A 106 16.00 -5.45 14.27
N LYS A 107 16.30 -6.52 13.51
CA LYS A 107 15.36 -7.62 13.14
C LYS A 107 14.09 -7.15 12.41
N ILE A 108 14.10 -5.96 11.81
CA ILE A 108 12.97 -5.40 11.05
C ILE A 108 13.25 -5.60 9.55
N HIS A 109 12.39 -6.30 8.82
CA HIS A 109 12.48 -6.41 7.36
C HIS A 109 12.07 -5.07 6.70
N ARG A 110 12.81 -4.61 5.68
CA ARG A 110 12.52 -3.33 5.00
C ARG A 110 11.03 -3.13 4.69
N LEU A 111 10.51 -1.96 5.04
CA LEU A 111 9.32 -1.39 4.41
C LEU A 111 9.66 -1.00 2.98
N ALA A 112 9.07 -1.68 2.00
CA ALA A 112 9.18 -1.30 0.59
C ALA A 112 8.62 0.13 0.33
N SER A 113 7.69 0.57 1.18
CA SER A 113 7.10 1.90 1.19
C SER A 113 8.07 2.98 1.67
N THR A 114 7.97 4.19 1.15
CA THR A 114 8.63 5.42 1.67
C THR A 114 7.79 6.18 2.69
N ARG A 115 6.53 5.76 2.92
CA ARG A 115 5.60 6.39 3.86
C ARG A 115 6.02 6.13 5.30
N ARG A 116 6.02 7.16 6.15
CA ARG A 116 6.64 7.12 7.48
C ARG A 116 5.76 7.77 8.53
N SER A 117 4.49 7.43 8.61
CA SER A 117 3.61 7.92 9.68
C SER A 117 3.48 6.92 10.85
N VAL A 118 2.87 7.35 11.95
CA VAL A 118 2.50 6.43 13.06
C VAL A 118 1.58 5.31 12.55
N PHE A 119 0.63 5.66 11.68
CA PHE A 119 -0.23 4.68 11.04
C PHE A 119 0.55 3.70 10.14
N ASP A 120 1.58 4.17 9.42
CA ASP A 120 2.39 3.27 8.60
C ASP A 120 3.20 2.28 9.46
N ALA A 121 3.65 2.70 10.66
CA ALA A 121 4.28 1.79 11.62
C ALA A 121 3.26 0.76 12.12
N PHE A 122 2.05 1.19 12.48
CA PHE A 122 0.95 0.30 12.88
C PHE A 122 0.61 -0.70 11.78
N SER A 123 0.43 -0.24 10.55
CA SER A 123 0.14 -1.06 9.38
C SER A 123 1.22 -2.13 9.14
N TYR A 124 2.48 -1.73 9.24
CA TYR A 124 3.62 -2.61 9.04
C TYR A 124 3.73 -3.70 10.10
N ILE A 125 3.66 -3.35 11.38
CA ILE A 125 3.82 -4.29 12.50
C ILE A 125 2.70 -5.33 12.48
N ASN A 126 1.48 -4.89 12.16
CA ASN A 126 0.31 -5.74 12.06
C ASN A 126 0.15 -6.39 10.67
N ARG A 127 1.10 -6.19 9.76
CA ARG A 127 1.13 -6.79 8.41
C ARG A 127 -0.18 -6.56 7.65
N LEU A 128 -0.72 -5.34 7.74
CA LEU A 128 -1.87 -4.96 6.94
C LEU A 128 -1.47 -4.96 5.46
N PRO A 129 -2.38 -5.34 4.56
CA PRO A 129 -2.19 -5.17 3.13
C PRO A 129 -1.78 -3.73 2.78
N ASP A 130 -0.73 -3.58 1.97
CA ASP A 130 -0.21 -2.28 1.56
C ASP A 130 -0.74 -1.83 0.18
N THR A 131 -1.39 -2.73 -0.56
CA THR A 131 -1.97 -2.51 -1.88
C THR A 131 -3.22 -3.37 -2.09
N PRO A 132 -4.25 -2.84 -2.79
CA PRO A 132 -5.36 -3.65 -3.27
C PRO A 132 -4.90 -4.59 -4.40
N TYR A 133 -5.64 -5.69 -4.61
CA TYR A 133 -5.45 -6.55 -5.77
C TYR A 133 -5.95 -5.89 -7.05
N ASP A 134 -5.50 -6.41 -8.21
CA ASP A 134 -6.06 -6.03 -9.51
C ASP A 134 -7.60 -6.23 -9.46
N GLU A 135 -8.36 -5.17 -9.81
CA GLU A 135 -9.84 -5.16 -9.82
C GLU A 135 -10.56 -5.22 -8.46
N GLU A 136 -9.83 -5.26 -7.33
CA GLU A 136 -10.44 -5.19 -5.98
C GLU A 136 -11.06 -3.81 -5.74
N SER A 137 -12.33 -3.78 -5.34
CA SER A 137 -13.02 -2.56 -4.96
C SER A 137 -12.48 -2.00 -3.63
N SER A 138 -12.66 -0.70 -3.40
CA SER A 138 -12.27 -0.07 -2.13
C SER A 138 -12.97 -0.71 -0.91
N GLU A 139 -14.19 -1.20 -1.09
CA GLU A 139 -14.97 -1.89 -0.06
C GLU A 139 -14.38 -3.27 0.26
N GLU A 140 -14.09 -4.09 -0.76
CA GLU A 140 -13.45 -5.40 -0.57
C GLU A 140 -12.07 -5.26 0.07
N PHE A 141 -11.30 -4.25 -0.33
CA PHE A 141 -9.99 -3.98 0.23
C PHE A 141 -10.07 -3.59 1.72
N SER A 142 -11.01 -2.72 2.08
CA SER A 142 -11.30 -2.37 3.47
C SER A 142 -11.75 -3.59 4.28
N GLY A 143 -12.63 -4.42 3.75
CA GLY A 143 -13.09 -5.66 4.40
C GLY A 143 -11.95 -6.63 4.69
N ARG A 144 -10.99 -6.77 3.75
CA ARG A 144 -9.79 -7.60 3.94
C ARG A 144 -8.86 -7.07 5.03
N ILE A 145 -8.71 -5.75 5.13
CA ILE A 145 -7.97 -5.11 6.23
C ILE A 145 -8.68 -5.36 7.56
N PHE A 146 -10.00 -5.15 7.61
CA PHE A 146 -10.81 -5.34 8.79
C PHE A 146 -10.77 -6.79 9.30
N GLY A 147 -10.96 -7.78 8.42
CA GLY A 147 -10.92 -9.19 8.81
C GLY A 147 -9.57 -9.61 9.39
N ARG A 148 -8.46 -9.01 8.94
CA ARG A 148 -7.14 -9.23 9.55
C ARG A 148 -7.04 -8.63 10.94
N LEU A 149 -7.54 -7.40 11.14
CA LEU A 149 -7.56 -6.73 12.44
C LEU A 149 -8.40 -7.52 13.43
N ALA A 150 -9.64 -7.88 13.08
CA ALA A 150 -10.52 -8.67 13.92
C ALA A 150 -9.88 -10.03 14.32
N ASN A 151 -9.15 -10.67 13.40
CA ASN A 151 -8.42 -11.90 13.70
C ASN A 151 -7.27 -11.68 14.70
N GLN A 152 -6.57 -10.54 14.60
CA GLN A 152 -5.48 -10.18 15.50
C GLN A 152 -5.98 -9.78 16.88
N GLU A 153 -7.08 -9.03 16.94
CA GLU A 153 -7.80 -8.68 18.18
C GLU A 153 -8.22 -9.95 18.93
N GLY A 154 -8.95 -10.86 18.26
CA GLY A 154 -9.44 -12.10 18.88
C GLY A 154 -8.33 -13.07 19.32
N ARG A 155 -7.09 -12.85 18.88
CA ARG A 155 -5.90 -13.63 19.28
C ARG A 155 -4.98 -12.87 20.25
N ILE A 156 -5.30 -11.62 20.60
CA ILE A 156 -4.48 -10.74 21.43
C ILE A 156 -3.06 -10.62 20.83
N LEU A 157 -3.01 -10.45 19.50
CA LEU A 157 -1.77 -10.31 18.72
C LEU A 157 -1.63 -8.93 18.10
N LEU A 158 -2.64 -8.07 18.24
CA LEU A 158 -2.61 -6.72 17.74
C LEU A 158 -1.51 -5.94 18.49
N LYS A 159 -0.71 -5.20 17.74
CA LYS A 159 0.38 -4.39 18.30
C LYS A 159 0.14 -2.92 18.03
N SER A 160 0.41 -2.09 19.03
CA SER A 160 0.28 -0.65 18.90
C SER A 160 1.65 0.03 19.02
N PRO A 161 2.08 0.82 18.02
CA PRO A 161 3.23 1.71 18.18
C PRO A 161 2.86 2.92 19.05
N PRO A 162 3.85 3.59 19.68
CA PRO A 162 3.61 4.84 20.40
C PRO A 162 2.83 5.86 19.58
N GLY A 163 1.76 6.42 20.16
CA GLY A 163 0.86 7.37 19.51
C GLY A 163 -0.38 6.77 18.85
N MET A 164 -0.44 5.45 18.62
CA MET A 164 -1.64 4.76 18.15
C MET A 164 -2.52 4.36 19.36
N SER A 165 -3.20 5.34 19.96
CA SER A 165 -4.08 5.09 21.12
C SER A 165 -5.32 4.26 20.75
N ASN A 166 -6.04 3.73 21.75
CA ASN A 166 -7.31 3.04 21.51
C ASN A 166 -8.30 3.93 20.74
N LEU A 167 -8.38 5.22 21.10
CA LEU A 167 -9.20 6.19 20.38
C LEU A 167 -8.79 6.38 18.91
N ALA A 168 -7.50 6.37 18.60
CA ALA A 168 -7.03 6.46 17.22
C ALA A 168 -7.31 5.17 16.44
N TYR A 169 -7.23 4.02 17.11
CA TYR A 169 -7.56 2.73 16.54
C TYR A 169 -9.05 2.57 16.25
N GLU A 170 -9.93 2.99 17.17
CA GLU A 170 -11.37 3.12 16.91
C GLU A 170 -11.62 4.05 15.72
N GLY A 171 -10.91 5.18 15.66
CA GLY A 171 -10.98 6.11 14.53
C GLY A 171 -10.61 5.46 13.20
N PHE A 172 -9.60 4.58 13.19
CA PHE A 172 -9.23 3.81 12.00
C PHE A 172 -10.33 2.83 11.59
N LYS A 173 -10.93 2.09 12.55
CA LYS A 173 -12.05 1.17 12.28
C LYS A 173 -13.26 1.91 11.72
N THR A 174 -13.64 3.05 12.31
CA THR A 174 -14.69 3.93 11.79
C THR A 174 -14.36 4.45 10.38
N PHE A 175 -13.08 4.71 10.09
CA PHE A 175 -12.65 5.21 8.78
C PHE A 175 -12.82 4.17 7.66
N ILE A 176 -12.41 2.91 7.89
CA ILE A 176 -12.48 1.82 6.90
C ILE A 176 -13.86 1.15 6.80
N GLN A 177 -14.83 1.63 7.58
CA GLN A 177 -16.17 1.06 7.74
C GLN A 177 -16.13 -0.27 8.50
N TYR A 178 -16.51 -0.21 9.77
CA TYR A 178 -16.61 -1.39 10.65
C TYR A 178 -17.84 -2.23 10.24
N GLU A 179 -17.63 -3.52 9.96
CA GLU A 179 -18.69 -4.42 9.49
C GLU A 179 -19.57 -4.94 10.65
N GLY A 180 -20.89 -4.80 10.47
CA GLY A 180 -21.99 -5.12 11.40
C GLY A 180 -23.25 -4.34 10.98
N ASP A 181 -24.44 -4.68 11.50
CA ASP A 181 -25.74 -4.06 11.11
C ASP A 181 -25.78 -2.51 11.18
N THR A 182 -24.84 -1.90 11.90
CA THR A 182 -24.75 -0.46 12.13
C THR A 182 -23.75 0.30 11.25
N SER A 183 -22.93 -0.37 10.43
CA SER A 183 -22.01 0.19 9.42
C SER A 183 -21.64 1.68 9.64
N VAL A 184 -20.72 1.93 10.56
CA VAL A 184 -20.33 3.31 10.92
C VAL A 184 -19.26 3.84 9.96
N GLY A 185 -19.49 5.03 9.41
CA GLY A 185 -18.61 5.65 8.41
C GLY A 185 -18.76 5.11 6.97
N ASN A 186 -17.91 5.64 6.07
CA ASN A 186 -17.70 5.18 4.68
C ASN A 186 -16.50 5.94 4.04
N CYS A 187 -15.50 6.29 4.84
CA CYS A 187 -14.47 7.25 4.40
C CYS A 187 -13.52 6.63 3.36
N ALA A 188 -13.20 5.35 3.52
CA ALA A 188 -12.29 4.60 2.65
C ALA A 188 -12.83 4.39 1.22
N ALA A 189 -14.13 4.56 0.96
CA ALA A 189 -14.71 4.44 -0.37
C ALA A 189 -14.19 5.50 -1.37
N CYS A 190 -13.81 6.68 -0.88
CA CYS A 190 -13.07 7.67 -1.68
C CYS A 190 -11.61 7.79 -1.20
N HIS A 191 -11.37 7.70 0.10
CA HIS A 191 -10.03 7.86 0.68
C HIS A 191 -9.34 6.50 0.90
N THR A 192 -9.15 5.76 -0.19
CA THR A 192 -8.67 4.38 -0.15
C THR A 192 -7.20 4.29 0.26
N LEU A 193 -6.86 3.28 1.07
CA LEU A 193 -5.49 2.97 1.42
C LEU A 193 -4.69 2.54 0.18
N PRO A 194 -3.36 2.65 0.22
CA PRO A 194 -2.54 3.19 1.31
C PRO A 194 -2.34 4.72 1.27
N ASP A 195 -2.70 5.39 0.18
CA ASP A 195 -2.43 6.81 -0.01
C ASP A 195 -3.59 7.72 0.43
N PHE A 196 -4.67 7.13 0.94
CA PHE A 196 -5.87 7.81 1.44
C PHE A 196 -6.55 8.68 0.37
N THR A 197 -6.53 8.19 -0.86
CA THR A 197 -7.20 8.75 -2.02
C THR A 197 -7.33 7.67 -3.10
N ASP A 198 -8.46 7.69 -3.81
CA ASP A 198 -8.66 6.91 -5.02
C ASP A 198 -8.28 7.67 -6.30
N GLY A 199 -7.91 8.95 -6.18
CA GLY A 199 -7.58 9.86 -7.29
C GLY A 199 -8.77 10.20 -8.20
N LYS A 200 -9.96 9.65 -7.96
CA LYS A 200 -11.15 9.87 -8.79
C LYS A 200 -11.88 11.14 -8.38
N SER A 201 -12.68 11.68 -9.31
CA SER A 201 -13.47 12.89 -9.06
C SER A 201 -14.87 12.56 -8.54
N HIS A 202 -15.23 13.14 -7.40
CA HIS A 202 -16.51 12.88 -6.72
C HIS A 202 -17.31 14.15 -6.48
N SER A 203 -18.64 14.01 -6.47
CA SER A 203 -19.56 15.08 -6.06
C SER A 203 -19.69 15.05 -4.53
N VAL A 204 -18.92 15.90 -3.84
CA VAL A 204 -18.86 15.93 -2.35
C VAL A 204 -19.52 17.17 -1.74
N GLN A 205 -19.94 18.13 -2.56
CA GLN A 205 -20.65 19.34 -2.13
C GLN A 205 -21.87 19.57 -3.05
N PRO A 206 -23.06 19.85 -2.49
CA PRO A 206 -24.27 20.08 -3.28
C PRO A 206 -24.09 21.26 -4.25
N GLY A 207 -24.43 21.05 -5.52
CA GLY A 207 -24.38 22.10 -6.55
C GLY A 207 -22.99 22.45 -7.07
N MET A 208 -21.94 21.82 -6.55
CA MET A 208 -20.56 22.01 -7.00
C MET A 208 -20.13 20.92 -8.00
N ALA A 209 -19.14 21.25 -8.82
CA ALA A 209 -18.54 20.29 -9.75
C ALA A 209 -17.86 19.14 -9.00
N LYS A 210 -17.67 18.00 -9.68
CA LYS A 210 -16.88 16.89 -9.16
C LYS A 210 -15.44 17.32 -8.97
N VAL A 211 -14.86 17.01 -7.82
CA VAL A 211 -13.46 17.33 -7.49
C VAL A 211 -12.67 16.05 -7.22
N PRO A 212 -11.40 15.98 -7.63
CA PRO A 212 -10.56 14.82 -7.36
C PRO A 212 -10.38 14.62 -5.86
N THR A 213 -10.44 13.37 -5.38
CA THR A 213 -10.14 13.06 -3.99
C THR A 213 -8.68 13.40 -3.70
N THR A 214 -8.43 14.28 -2.74
CA THR A 214 -7.07 14.59 -2.28
C THR A 214 -6.62 13.57 -1.24
N SER A 215 -5.33 13.23 -1.25
CA SER A 215 -4.74 12.41 -0.18
C SER A 215 -4.95 13.05 1.20
N LEU A 216 -5.23 12.21 2.20
CA LEU A 216 -5.27 12.64 3.61
C LEU A 216 -3.89 12.64 4.28
N ARG A 217 -2.84 12.16 3.60
CA ARG A 217 -1.48 12.16 4.11
C ARG A 217 -0.95 13.58 4.22
N ASN A 218 -0.21 13.85 5.29
CA ASN A 218 0.45 15.14 5.52
C ASN A 218 -0.50 16.36 5.42
N LEU A 219 -1.77 16.18 5.78
CA LEU A 219 -2.76 17.26 5.71
C LEU A 219 -2.42 18.41 6.66
N ASN A 220 -2.14 19.59 6.11
CA ASN A 220 -1.94 20.80 6.89
C ASN A 220 -3.28 21.41 7.33
N LYS A 221 -3.96 20.75 8.27
CA LYS A 221 -5.22 21.21 8.88
C LYS A 221 -5.17 21.06 10.40
N SER A 222 -5.72 22.02 11.15
CA SER A 222 -5.87 21.89 12.61
C SER A 222 -6.93 20.83 12.95
N SER A 223 -6.90 20.31 14.19
CA SER A 223 -7.91 19.35 14.66
C SER A 223 -9.32 19.95 14.63
N GLN A 224 -9.44 21.26 14.92
CA GLN A 224 -10.71 21.99 14.83
C GLN A 224 -11.23 22.06 13.39
N ALA A 225 -10.36 22.41 12.43
CA ALA A 225 -10.74 22.46 11.02
C ALA A 225 -11.16 21.07 10.49
N LEU A 226 -10.47 20.01 10.89
CA LEU A 226 -10.86 18.63 10.54
C LEU A 226 -12.23 18.28 11.11
N ARG A 227 -12.51 18.65 12.38
CA ARG A 227 -13.80 18.44 13.02
C ARG A 227 -14.93 19.15 12.28
N GLU A 228 -14.73 20.40 11.88
CA GLU A 228 -15.70 21.16 11.08
C GLU A 228 -16.00 20.49 9.73
N ILE A 229 -14.95 20.03 9.02
CA ILE A 229 -15.09 19.32 7.75
C ILE A 229 -15.85 18.01 7.91
N ILE A 230 -15.54 17.21 8.93
CA ILE A 230 -16.22 15.93 9.20
C ILE A 230 -17.69 16.18 9.57
N ASN A 231 -17.97 17.16 10.43
CA ASN A 231 -19.34 17.55 10.77
C ASN A 231 -20.14 18.00 9.54
N GLN A 232 -19.52 18.74 8.63
CA GLN A 232 -20.15 19.11 7.36
C GLN A 232 -20.50 17.86 6.52
N LYS A 233 -19.61 16.87 6.45
CA LYS A 233 -19.87 15.60 5.75
C LYS A 233 -21.00 14.81 6.40
N ILE A 234 -21.07 14.78 7.73
CA ILE A 234 -22.17 14.16 8.49
C ILE A 234 -23.50 14.85 8.17
N ASN A 235 -23.52 16.19 8.10
CA ASN A 235 -24.73 16.91 7.70
C ASN A 235 -25.19 16.52 6.29
N TYR A 236 -24.27 16.43 5.32
CA TYR A 236 -24.60 15.97 3.97
C TYR A 236 -25.10 14.53 3.93
N ALA A 237 -24.52 13.63 4.73
CA ALA A 237 -25.01 12.27 4.89
C ALA A 237 -26.45 12.23 5.43
N ASN A 238 -26.74 13.01 6.47
CA ASN A 238 -28.07 13.09 7.09
C ASN A 238 -29.12 13.63 6.11
N ILE A 239 -28.79 14.66 5.32
CA ILE A 239 -29.68 15.17 4.27
C ILE A 239 -29.96 14.08 3.23
N LYS A 240 -28.92 13.40 2.74
CA LYS A 240 -29.04 12.33 1.75
C LYS A 240 -29.89 11.15 2.23
N GLN A 241 -29.81 10.79 3.52
CA GLN A 241 -30.60 9.72 4.13
C GLN A 241 -32.09 10.06 4.25
N LYS A 242 -32.44 11.34 4.36
CA LYS A 242 -33.84 11.80 4.46
C LYS A 242 -34.59 11.81 3.12
N GLY A 243 -33.94 11.42 2.02
CA GLY A 243 -34.54 11.42 0.69
C GLY A 243 -34.52 12.77 -0.02
N ASP A 244 -34.02 13.83 0.63
CA ASP A 244 -33.61 15.04 -0.07
C ASP A 244 -32.47 14.67 -1.02
N THR A 245 -32.52 15.16 -2.26
CA THR A 245 -31.56 14.81 -3.32
C THR A 245 -30.57 15.96 -3.59
N PRO A 246 -29.64 16.28 -2.67
CA PRO A 246 -28.48 17.06 -3.05
C PRO A 246 -27.71 16.29 -4.14
N LYS A 247 -27.19 17.02 -5.13
CA LYS A 247 -26.33 16.50 -6.21
C LYS A 247 -24.95 16.06 -5.67
N ILE A 248 -24.93 15.16 -4.71
CA ILE A 248 -23.77 14.56 -4.06
C ILE A 248 -23.83 13.02 -4.22
N SER A 249 -22.68 12.38 -4.09
CA SER A 249 -22.52 10.92 -4.24
C SER A 249 -23.46 10.12 -3.34
N ASP A 250 -24.01 9.03 -3.87
CA ASP A 250 -24.89 8.11 -3.13
C ASP A 250 -24.17 7.40 -1.99
N LEU A 251 -22.83 7.34 -2.02
CA LEU A 251 -21.99 6.81 -0.95
C LEU A 251 -22.16 7.55 0.40
N TYR A 252 -22.68 8.79 0.39
CA TYR A 252 -23.01 9.52 1.63
C TYR A 252 -24.22 8.93 2.37
N SER A 253 -25.08 8.18 1.67
CA SER A 253 -26.29 7.60 2.27
C SER A 253 -26.00 6.47 3.26
N THR A 254 -24.77 5.92 3.28
CA THR A 254 -24.35 4.83 4.17
C THR A 254 -23.63 5.32 5.42
N ILE A 255 -23.19 6.58 5.46
CA ILE A 255 -22.45 7.12 6.61
C ILE A 255 -23.39 7.26 7.81
N ARG A 256 -23.10 6.54 8.90
CA ARG A 256 -23.72 6.71 10.23
C ARG A 256 -22.61 7.05 11.21
N LEU A 257 -22.53 8.30 11.67
CA LEU A 257 -21.48 8.77 12.59
C LEU A 257 -22.08 9.64 13.69
N ASP A 258 -21.58 9.49 14.91
CA ASP A 258 -21.88 10.34 16.05
C ASP A 258 -20.69 11.25 16.45
N GLN A 259 -20.82 12.00 17.55
CA GLN A 259 -19.79 12.95 17.98
C GLN A 259 -18.51 12.28 18.53
N ASN A 260 -18.63 11.07 19.10
CA ASN A 260 -17.48 10.29 19.57
C ASN A 260 -16.67 9.81 18.36
N ASP A 261 -17.36 9.36 17.29
CA ASP A 261 -16.73 8.98 16.03
C ASP A 261 -15.92 10.13 15.43
N VAL A 262 -16.43 11.37 15.46
CA VAL A 262 -15.69 12.53 14.94
C VAL A 262 -14.37 12.73 15.68
N THR A 263 -14.38 12.55 17.00
CA THR A 263 -13.16 12.69 17.81
C THR A 263 -12.15 11.59 17.49
N ALA A 264 -12.61 10.36 17.34
CA ALA A 264 -11.78 9.22 16.96
C ALA A 264 -11.18 9.41 15.55
N LEU A 265 -11.99 9.80 14.56
CA LEU A 265 -11.57 10.07 13.19
C LEU A 265 -10.52 11.19 13.10
N VAL A 266 -10.71 12.30 13.81
CA VAL A 266 -9.70 13.39 13.85
C VAL A 266 -8.38 12.88 14.43
N THR A 267 -8.45 12.08 15.50
CA THR A 267 -7.26 11.49 16.14
C THR A 267 -6.54 10.58 15.15
N PHE A 268 -7.27 9.71 14.44
CA PHE A 268 -6.71 8.83 13.42
C PHE A 268 -6.06 9.61 12.26
N ILE A 269 -6.76 10.58 11.66
CA ILE A 269 -6.24 11.34 10.51
C ILE A 269 -4.94 12.06 10.86
N LYS A 270 -4.76 12.48 12.11
CA LYS A 270 -3.50 13.09 12.58
C LYS A 270 -2.32 12.13 12.57
N LEU A 271 -2.54 10.82 12.64
CA LEU A 271 -1.50 9.79 12.54
C LEU A 271 -1.02 9.55 11.10
N LEU A 272 -1.56 10.28 10.12
CA LEU A 272 -1.14 10.23 8.71
C LEU A 272 -0.07 11.29 8.36
N GLN A 273 0.48 11.97 9.37
CA GLN A 273 1.62 12.86 9.24
C GLN A 273 2.91 12.04 9.26
N ASP A 274 3.77 12.26 8.26
CA ASP A 274 5.09 11.64 8.20
C ASP A 274 5.97 12.16 9.33
N VAL A 275 6.77 11.25 9.87
CA VAL A 275 7.80 11.52 10.87
C VAL A 275 9.18 11.20 10.28
N PRO A 276 10.26 11.77 10.85
CA PRO A 276 11.62 11.44 10.43
C PRO A 276 11.90 9.93 10.50
N GLU A 277 12.78 9.43 9.63
CA GLU A 277 13.08 8.00 9.54
C GLU A 277 13.51 7.38 10.88
N GLN A 278 14.30 8.10 11.68
CA GLN A 278 14.75 7.63 12.98
C GLN A 278 13.57 7.47 13.96
N THR A 279 12.67 8.45 14.00
CA THR A 279 11.44 8.37 14.80
C THR A 279 10.59 7.20 14.35
N PHE A 280 10.40 7.04 13.05
CA PHE A 280 9.61 5.95 12.48
C PHE A 280 10.16 4.57 12.87
N ARG A 281 11.49 4.38 12.87
CA ARG A 281 12.12 3.14 13.34
C ARG A 281 11.83 2.89 14.83
N GLN A 282 11.90 3.94 15.64
CA GLN A 282 11.63 3.85 17.07
C GLN A 282 10.19 3.42 17.34
N LEU A 283 9.22 3.96 16.58
CA LEU A 283 7.81 3.55 16.67
C LEU A 283 7.60 2.04 16.49
N ILE A 284 8.38 1.41 15.60
CA ILE A 284 8.31 -0.03 15.35
C ILE A 284 8.94 -0.84 16.49
N LEU A 285 10.07 -0.37 17.01
CA LEU A 285 10.79 -1.05 18.08
C LEU A 285 10.05 -1.00 19.42
N ASP A 286 9.40 0.13 19.69
CA ASP A 286 8.68 0.39 20.94
C ASP A 286 7.21 -0.04 20.89
N SER A 287 6.81 -0.81 19.86
CA SER A 287 5.43 -1.28 19.78
C SER A 287 5.14 -2.36 20.82
N GLU A 288 3.99 -2.27 21.46
CA GLU A 288 3.54 -3.18 22.50
C GLU A 288 2.32 -3.98 22.06
N VAL A 289 2.05 -5.11 22.71
CA VAL A 289 0.79 -5.84 22.53
C VAL A 289 -0.34 -4.94 23.04
N PHE A 290 -1.38 -4.82 22.24
CA PHE A 290 -2.48 -3.89 22.44
C PHE A 290 -3.79 -4.66 22.43
N ASP A 291 -4.54 -4.54 23.52
CA ASP A 291 -5.89 -5.10 23.64
C ASP A 291 -6.93 -3.96 23.60
N PRO A 292 -7.60 -3.74 22.46
CA PRO A 292 -8.63 -2.71 22.34
C PRO A 292 -9.92 -3.07 23.10
N SER A 293 -10.09 -4.35 23.48
CA SER A 293 -11.27 -4.84 24.22
C SER A 293 -11.11 -4.76 25.73
N GLY A 294 -9.88 -4.54 26.21
CA GLY A 294 -9.59 -4.30 27.62
C GLY A 294 -10.21 -2.99 28.10
N THR A 295 -10.86 -3.03 29.27
CA THR A 295 -11.18 -1.80 30.01
C THR A 295 -9.89 -1.00 30.24
N PRO A 296 -9.89 0.33 30.02
CA PRO A 296 -8.73 1.15 30.36
C PRO A 296 -8.36 0.94 31.84
N GLU A 297 -7.11 0.61 32.13
CA GLU A 297 -6.56 0.75 33.49
C GLU A 297 -6.49 2.23 33.91
#